data_AF-A0AAU2UYL3-F1
#
_entry.id   AF-A0AAU2UYL3-F1
#
_cell.length_a   1.000
_cell.length_b   1.000
_cell.length_c   1.000
_cell.angle_alpha   90.00
_cell.angle_beta   90.00
_cell.angle_gamma   90.00
#
_symmetry.space_group_name_H-M   'P 1'
#
loop_
_entity.id
_entity.type
_entity.pdbx_description
1 polymer ?
#
loop_
_entity_poly.entity_id
_entity_poly.type
_entity_poly.pdbx_seq_one_letter_code
_entity_poly.pdbx_strand_id
1 'polypeptide(L)'
;MKIRRALACSVALVSVCALSGCAAIPGFGDDATRVTVWLMKDSASDDFVQRFKQGFEKEHKGVELDVRIQEWTGIGEKIAAALKGGDAPDVIEVGNTQVPQYAASGGLLDMTLESLRDWGSGDWLPGLAQPGNVDGMQYGIPWYAANRVVIYNKDLFGAAGITEPPKSRAQWLADTAKLNSGSTQGIYLAGQDWYTLAGFVWDEGGQLAQEDTGDWKGVLDSPAALRGMGFYKQLQALGGGPRNADEATPPQAEVFAKGKVAQLIAVPGAAKAIEKANPRLAGKLGYFPIPGPTEARPGAVFTGGSDLIVPRKTKHRAEAVQVVAALTGEKWQTDLATTMNYVPNKSSLAHAVEGQAGTAAMAKGAAQGRATPNSPQWAAVEADNPIKPYMTAVLNGADPKKAAKAASDRITTLLFP
;
A
#
# COMPACT_ATOMS: atom_id res chain seq x y z
N MET A 1 -44.16 20.83 -69.44
CA MET A 1 -45.09 19.75 -69.02
C MET A 1 -45.29 19.87 -67.51
N LYS A 2 -46.51 20.25 -67.10
CA LYS A 2 -47.18 20.19 -65.77
C LYS A 2 -46.31 20.35 -64.49
N ILE A 3 -46.30 21.46 -63.74
CA ILE A 3 -47.35 22.14 -62.93
C ILE A 3 -47.75 21.40 -61.62
N ARG A 4 -47.69 22.19 -60.51
CA ARG A 4 -48.36 22.14 -59.17
C ARG A 4 -47.71 21.26 -58.08
N ARG A 5 -47.22 21.81 -56.95
CA ARG A 5 -47.81 22.64 -55.86
C ARG A 5 -48.80 21.88 -54.96
N ALA A 6 -48.69 22.21 -53.66
CA ALA A 6 -49.69 22.11 -52.59
C ALA A 6 -49.86 20.71 -51.97
N LEU A 7 -50.19 20.51 -50.68
CA LEU A 7 -50.62 21.42 -49.61
C LEU A 7 -50.44 20.68 -48.26
N ALA A 8 -50.34 21.45 -47.18
CA ALA A 8 -50.51 21.01 -45.79
C ALA A 8 -51.89 20.39 -45.52
N CYS A 9 -52.02 19.55 -44.49
CA CYS A 9 -53.06 19.67 -43.45
C CYS A 9 -52.94 18.62 -42.33
N SER A 10 -53.16 19.14 -41.13
CA SER A 10 -53.24 18.57 -39.79
C SER A 10 -54.21 17.39 -39.62
N VAL A 11 -53.90 16.47 -38.68
CA VAL A 11 -54.91 15.77 -37.88
C VAL A 11 -54.42 15.70 -36.44
N ALA A 12 -55.16 16.36 -35.54
CA ALA A 12 -55.09 16.18 -34.10
C ALA A 12 -55.91 14.94 -33.71
N LEU A 13 -55.43 14.16 -32.76
CA LEU A 13 -56.21 13.14 -32.05
C LEU A 13 -55.99 13.29 -30.54
N VAL A 14 -57.11 13.28 -29.83
CA VAL A 14 -57.33 13.64 -28.43
C VAL A 14 -57.48 12.36 -27.59
N SER A 15 -57.02 12.44 -26.33
CA SER A 15 -57.30 11.54 -25.17
C SER A 15 -56.61 10.16 -25.18
N VAL A 16 -56.01 9.66 -24.08
CA VAL A 16 -56.58 9.43 -22.74
C VAL A 16 -55.46 9.38 -21.68
N CYS A 17 -55.72 9.97 -20.51
CA CYS A 17 -54.93 9.80 -19.29
C CYS A 17 -54.96 8.33 -18.80
N ALA A 18 -53.80 7.77 -18.52
CA ALA A 18 -53.66 6.67 -17.57
C ALA A 18 -52.50 6.98 -16.63
N LEU A 19 -52.83 7.35 -15.38
CA LEU A 19 -51.92 7.37 -14.26
C LEU A 19 -51.31 5.97 -14.13
N SER A 20 -49.99 5.87 -14.27
CA SER A 20 -49.23 4.73 -13.77
C SER A 20 -48.15 5.30 -12.86
N GLY A 21 -48.35 5.06 -11.56
CA GLY A 21 -47.53 5.59 -10.49
C GLY A 21 -46.07 5.20 -10.67
N CYS A 22 -45.21 6.21 -10.70
CA CYS A 22 -43.82 6.03 -10.34
C CYS A 22 -43.79 5.62 -8.87
N ALA A 23 -43.32 4.39 -8.61
CA ALA A 23 -42.82 4.03 -7.31
C ALA A 23 -41.65 4.97 -7.00
N ALA A 24 -41.91 5.95 -6.13
CA ALA A 24 -40.90 6.85 -5.61
C ALA A 24 -39.93 6.02 -4.75
N ILE A 25 -38.81 5.63 -5.36
CA ILE A 25 -37.57 5.45 -4.61
C ILE A 25 -37.31 6.81 -3.96
N PRO A 26 -37.09 6.91 -2.64
CA PRO A 26 -36.82 8.19 -2.00
C PRO A 26 -35.53 8.77 -2.59
N GLY A 27 -35.70 9.66 -3.57
CA GLY A 27 -34.63 10.45 -4.17
C GLY A 27 -34.20 11.52 -3.20
N PHE A 28 -32.89 11.62 -2.99
CA PHE A 28 -32.25 12.79 -2.40
C PHE A 28 -32.71 14.03 -3.19
N GLY A 29 -33.16 15.07 -2.48
CA GLY A 29 -33.59 16.33 -3.11
C GLY A 29 -32.43 17.09 -3.75
N ASP A 30 -32.74 18.07 -4.60
CA ASP A 30 -31.82 18.98 -5.33
C ASP A 30 -30.81 19.76 -4.43
N ASP A 31 -30.90 19.63 -3.10
CA ASP A 31 -30.08 20.34 -2.09
C ASP A 31 -28.94 19.49 -1.48
N ALA A 32 -28.67 18.28 -1.97
CA ALA A 32 -27.60 17.45 -1.41
C ALA A 32 -26.20 18.02 -1.73
N THR A 33 -25.36 18.15 -0.70
CA THR A 33 -23.94 18.51 -0.85
C THR A 33 -23.18 17.32 -1.42
N ARG A 34 -22.72 17.45 -2.66
CA ARG A 34 -21.93 16.40 -3.32
C ARG A 34 -20.45 16.50 -2.93
N VAL A 35 -19.94 15.45 -2.30
CA VAL A 35 -18.54 15.31 -1.90
C VAL A 35 -17.85 14.35 -2.85
N THR A 36 -16.84 14.83 -3.58
CA THR A 36 -16.08 14.01 -4.53
C THR A 36 -14.93 13.32 -3.83
N VAL A 37 -14.87 11.99 -3.95
CA VAL A 37 -13.79 11.17 -3.37
C VAL A 37 -13.06 10.46 -4.49
N TRP A 38 -11.74 10.62 -4.56
CA TRP A 38 -10.91 9.80 -5.45
C TRP A 38 -10.34 8.62 -4.67
N LEU A 39 -10.68 7.42 -5.11
CA LEU A 39 -10.05 6.18 -4.66
C LEU A 39 -9.26 5.58 -5.81
N MET A 40 -8.23 4.81 -5.51
CA MET A 40 -7.42 4.12 -6.49
C MET A 40 -8.01 2.75 -6.80
N LYS A 41 -7.80 2.31 -8.04
CA LYS A 41 -8.25 1.01 -8.52
C LYS A 41 -7.63 -0.11 -7.70
N ASP A 42 -8.46 -1.10 -7.39
CA ASP A 42 -8.12 -2.27 -6.58
C ASP A 42 -7.78 -1.98 -5.11
N SER A 43 -7.79 -0.72 -4.65
CA SER A 43 -7.60 -0.36 -3.23
C SER A 43 -8.83 -0.67 -2.38
N ALA A 44 -10.01 -0.62 -2.96
CA ALA A 44 -11.25 -1.10 -2.34
C ALA A 44 -12.12 -1.78 -3.39
N SER A 45 -12.81 -2.85 -3.01
CA SER A 45 -13.75 -3.51 -3.90
C SER A 45 -15.00 -2.64 -4.12
N ASP A 46 -15.64 -2.78 -5.28
CA ASP A 46 -16.92 -2.11 -5.57
C ASP A 46 -17.95 -2.38 -4.47
N ASP A 47 -17.99 -3.61 -3.97
CA ASP A 47 -18.89 -4.01 -2.88
C ASP A 47 -18.60 -3.21 -1.59
N PHE A 48 -17.34 -3.02 -1.23
CA PHE A 48 -16.97 -2.18 -0.08
C PHE A 48 -17.38 -0.73 -0.32
N VAL A 49 -17.07 -0.17 -1.49
CA VAL A 49 -17.40 1.22 -1.83
C VAL A 49 -18.91 1.46 -1.77
N GLN A 50 -19.72 0.53 -2.27
CA GLN A 50 -21.18 0.62 -2.20
C GLN A 50 -21.70 0.57 -0.77
N ARG A 51 -21.18 -0.34 0.07
CA ARG A 51 -21.55 -0.37 1.50
C ARG A 51 -21.16 0.91 2.21
N PHE A 52 -19.94 1.38 1.99
CA PHE A 52 -19.43 2.63 2.58
C PHE A 52 -20.33 3.81 2.20
N LYS A 53 -20.61 3.98 0.90
CA LYS A 53 -21.48 5.05 0.40
C LYS A 53 -22.86 5.02 1.05
N GLN A 54 -23.54 3.88 0.99
CA GLN A 54 -24.88 3.73 1.56
C GLN A 54 -24.91 3.97 3.07
N GLY A 55 -23.92 3.46 3.80
CA GLY A 55 -23.84 3.64 5.25
C GLY A 55 -23.53 5.09 5.62
N PHE A 56 -22.59 5.72 4.93
CA PHE A 56 -22.22 7.12 5.15
C PHE A 56 -23.38 8.07 4.85
N GLU A 57 -24.00 7.99 3.68
CA GLU A 57 -25.13 8.86 3.29
C GLU A 57 -26.38 8.64 4.17
N LYS A 58 -26.50 7.44 4.77
CA LYS A 58 -27.55 7.18 5.75
C LYS A 58 -27.31 7.94 7.06
N GLU A 59 -26.06 7.98 7.52
CA GLU A 59 -25.64 8.63 8.77
C GLU A 59 -25.48 10.16 8.61
N HIS A 60 -25.13 10.63 7.40
CA HIS A 60 -24.89 12.03 7.05
C HIS A 60 -25.94 12.54 6.07
N LYS A 61 -27.14 12.86 6.58
CA LYS A 61 -28.25 13.35 5.74
C LYS A 61 -27.87 14.65 5.03
N GLY A 62 -28.21 14.72 3.74
CA GLY A 62 -27.90 15.88 2.90
C GLY A 62 -26.51 15.85 2.26
N VAL A 63 -25.74 14.75 2.43
CA VAL A 63 -24.48 14.52 1.72
C VAL A 63 -24.64 13.40 0.70
N GLU A 64 -24.09 13.58 -0.50
CA GLU A 64 -23.97 12.56 -1.54
C GLU A 64 -22.49 12.31 -1.84
N LEU A 65 -22.04 11.06 -1.85
CA LEU A 65 -20.68 10.70 -2.24
C LEU A 65 -20.57 10.40 -3.74
N ASP A 66 -19.72 11.16 -4.42
CA ASP A 66 -19.27 10.90 -5.77
C ASP A 66 -17.88 10.25 -5.72
N VAL A 67 -17.85 8.93 -5.57
CA VAL A 67 -16.60 8.14 -5.55
C VAL A 67 -16.16 7.86 -6.98
N ARG A 68 -14.97 8.35 -7.34
CA ARG A 68 -14.38 8.20 -8.68
C ARG A 68 -13.09 7.40 -8.60
N ILE A 69 -13.10 6.19 -9.19
CA ILE A 69 -11.93 5.31 -9.23
C ILE A 69 -10.88 5.88 -10.19
N GLN A 70 -9.63 5.90 -9.74
CA GLN A 70 -8.46 6.39 -10.47
C GLN A 70 -7.45 5.25 -10.71
N GLU A 71 -6.67 5.36 -11.79
CA GLU A 71 -5.56 4.44 -12.06
C GLU A 71 -4.30 4.93 -11.33
N TRP A 72 -3.51 4.00 -10.79
CA TRP A 72 -2.23 4.33 -10.15
C TRP A 72 -1.21 4.93 -11.14
N THR A 73 -1.23 4.45 -12.39
CA THR A 73 -0.32 4.96 -13.42
C THR A 73 -0.64 6.42 -13.74
N GLY A 74 0.34 7.30 -13.57
CA GLY A 74 0.20 8.74 -13.83
C GLY A 74 -0.55 9.52 -12.74
N ILE A 75 -0.93 8.87 -11.62
CA ILE A 75 -1.74 9.53 -10.59
C ILE A 75 -1.02 10.71 -9.94
N GLY A 76 0.30 10.61 -9.75
CA GLY A 76 1.07 11.65 -9.06
C GLY A 76 0.99 13.01 -9.75
N GLU A 77 1.15 13.02 -11.08
CA GLU A 77 1.01 14.24 -11.89
C GLU A 77 -0.42 14.78 -11.86
N LYS A 78 -1.41 13.90 -11.94
CA LYS A 78 -2.84 14.27 -11.90
C LYS A 78 -3.22 14.92 -10.57
N ILE A 79 -2.78 14.34 -9.45
CA ILE A 79 -3.02 14.90 -8.11
C ILE A 79 -2.29 16.23 -7.95
N ALA A 80 -1.00 16.31 -8.33
CA ALA A 80 -0.25 17.56 -8.26
C ALA A 80 -0.92 18.68 -9.09
N ALA A 81 -1.46 18.37 -10.26
CA ALA A 81 -2.23 19.31 -11.07
C ALA A 81 -3.54 19.72 -10.40
N ALA A 82 -4.29 18.76 -9.84
CA ALA A 82 -5.54 19.02 -9.12
C ALA A 82 -5.33 19.94 -7.91
N LEU A 83 -4.30 19.69 -7.10
CA LEU A 83 -3.96 20.49 -5.91
C LEU A 83 -3.54 21.92 -6.27
N LYS A 84 -2.85 22.12 -7.40
CA LYS A 84 -2.51 23.47 -7.92
C LYS A 84 -3.74 24.18 -8.46
N GLY A 85 -4.63 23.45 -9.13
CA GLY A 85 -5.89 23.94 -9.67
C GLY A 85 -6.92 24.34 -8.62
N GLY A 86 -8.16 24.57 -9.04
CA GLY A 86 -9.30 24.84 -8.15
C GLY A 86 -10.34 23.71 -8.12
N ASP A 87 -10.22 22.73 -9.01
CA ASP A 87 -11.20 21.66 -9.25
C ASP A 87 -10.73 20.31 -8.68
N ALA A 88 -9.98 20.34 -7.57
CA ALA A 88 -9.63 19.12 -6.87
C ALA A 88 -10.88 18.46 -6.27
N PRO A 89 -10.92 17.11 -6.19
CA PRO A 89 -11.91 16.43 -5.36
C PRO A 89 -11.75 16.82 -3.88
N ASP A 90 -12.70 16.45 -3.05
CA ASP A 90 -12.73 16.83 -1.64
C ASP A 90 -11.86 15.91 -0.77
N VAL A 91 -11.76 14.63 -1.13
CA VAL A 91 -10.89 13.64 -0.49
C VAL A 91 -10.16 12.85 -1.56
N ILE A 92 -8.87 12.60 -1.36
CA ILE A 92 -8.03 11.82 -2.29
C ILE A 92 -7.31 10.73 -1.51
N GLU A 93 -7.43 9.49 -1.96
CA GLU A 93 -6.50 8.42 -1.61
C GLU A 93 -5.15 8.66 -2.27
N VAL A 94 -4.07 8.62 -1.50
CA VAL A 94 -2.71 8.69 -2.01
C VAL A 94 -1.85 7.60 -1.40
N GLY A 95 -0.84 7.15 -2.13
CA GLY A 95 0.21 6.34 -1.52
C GLY A 95 0.88 7.14 -0.40
N ASN A 96 1.05 6.53 0.77
CA ASN A 96 1.60 7.21 1.95
C ASN A 96 2.95 7.89 1.66
N THR A 97 3.81 7.28 0.85
CA THR A 97 5.13 7.83 0.45
C THR A 97 5.06 9.13 -0.36
N GLN A 98 3.90 9.49 -0.92
CA GLN A 98 3.71 10.69 -1.73
C GLN A 98 3.17 11.88 -0.94
N VAL A 99 2.63 11.66 0.27
CA VAL A 99 2.06 12.74 1.10
C VAL A 99 3.05 13.90 1.31
N PRO A 100 4.35 13.66 1.59
CA PRO A 100 5.29 14.75 1.82
C PRO A 100 5.44 15.70 0.63
N GLN A 101 5.41 15.16 -0.58
CA GLN A 101 5.48 15.94 -1.81
C GLN A 101 4.26 16.86 -1.95
N TYR A 102 3.07 16.32 -1.67
CA TYR A 102 1.83 17.10 -1.76
C TYR A 102 1.71 18.13 -0.64
N ALA A 103 2.14 17.80 0.58
CA ALA A 103 2.20 18.73 1.69
C ALA A 103 3.12 19.92 1.38
N ALA A 104 4.33 19.65 0.87
CA ALA A 104 5.29 20.69 0.49
C ALA A 104 4.81 21.62 -0.63
N SER A 105 3.84 21.18 -1.45
CA SER A 105 3.19 22.04 -2.45
C SER A 105 2.28 23.13 -1.85
N GLY A 106 1.94 23.02 -0.55
CA GLY A 106 0.96 23.88 0.13
C GLY A 106 -0.49 23.61 -0.27
N GLY A 107 -0.73 22.55 -1.04
CA GLY A 107 -2.03 22.17 -1.58
C GLY A 107 -2.92 21.35 -0.65
N LEU A 108 -2.42 20.92 0.51
CA LEU A 108 -3.14 20.08 1.46
C LEU A 108 -3.68 20.89 2.66
N LEU A 109 -4.81 20.45 3.18
CA LEU A 109 -5.36 20.93 4.43
C LEU A 109 -4.57 20.33 5.60
N ASP A 110 -4.11 21.17 6.53
CA ASP A 110 -3.57 20.69 7.81
C ASP A 110 -4.73 20.17 8.69
N MET A 111 -4.66 18.88 9.01
CA MET A 111 -5.67 18.16 9.80
C MET A 111 -5.29 18.09 11.29
N THR A 112 -4.20 18.70 11.73
CA THR A 112 -3.68 18.60 13.11
C THR A 112 -4.68 19.04 14.17
N LEU A 113 -5.40 20.14 13.91
CA LEU A 113 -6.39 20.72 14.82
C LEU A 113 -7.80 20.16 14.62
N GLU A 114 -7.97 19.19 13.73
CA GLU A 114 -9.21 18.43 13.59
C GLU A 114 -9.28 17.33 14.67
N SER A 115 -10.21 16.39 14.51
CA SER A 115 -10.49 15.31 15.46
C SER A 115 -9.45 14.16 15.47
N LEU A 116 -8.15 14.42 15.26
CA LEU A 116 -7.11 13.37 15.19
C LEU A 116 -7.09 12.46 16.42
N ARG A 117 -7.29 13.03 17.61
CA ARG A 117 -7.35 12.25 18.85
C ARG A 117 -8.54 11.31 18.85
N ASP A 118 -9.70 11.79 18.40
CA ASP A 118 -10.93 11.01 18.36
C ASP A 118 -10.86 9.90 17.29
N TRP A 119 -10.00 10.06 16.27
CA TRP A 119 -9.71 9.04 15.26
C TRP A 119 -8.66 8.00 15.72
N GLY A 120 -8.10 8.18 16.91
CA GLY A 120 -7.14 7.25 17.52
C GLY A 120 -5.72 7.41 17.00
N SER A 121 -5.29 8.63 16.68
CA SER A 121 -3.93 8.92 16.17
C SER A 121 -2.78 8.36 17.02
N GLY A 122 -2.97 8.23 18.33
CA GLY A 122 -1.98 7.62 19.23
C GLY A 122 -1.78 6.10 19.04
N ASP A 123 -2.67 5.44 18.30
CA ASP A 123 -2.63 3.99 18.03
C ASP A 123 -2.41 3.67 16.53
N TRP A 124 -2.20 4.68 15.70
CA TRP A 124 -1.92 4.46 14.28
C TRP A 124 -0.61 3.70 14.08
N LEU A 125 -0.58 2.89 13.01
CA LEU A 125 0.63 2.21 12.60
C LEU A 125 1.70 3.24 12.22
N PRO A 126 2.90 3.21 12.84
CA PRO A 126 3.92 4.24 12.64
C PRO A 126 4.34 4.40 11.18
N GLY A 127 4.56 3.28 10.47
CA GLY A 127 4.92 3.29 9.05
C GLY A 127 3.83 3.80 8.09
N LEU A 128 2.61 4.01 8.57
CA LEU A 128 1.52 4.61 7.80
C LEU A 128 1.32 6.08 8.20
N ALA A 129 1.38 6.39 9.49
CA ALA A 129 1.17 7.74 10.03
C ALA A 129 2.34 8.71 9.77
N GLN A 130 3.59 8.23 9.86
CA GLN A 130 4.77 9.08 9.76
C GLN A 130 4.88 9.84 8.43
N PRO A 131 4.65 9.23 7.25
CA PRO A 131 4.64 9.97 5.98
C PRO A 131 3.59 11.07 5.90
N GLY A 132 2.46 10.88 6.61
CA GLY A 132 1.42 11.88 6.70
C GLY A 132 1.75 13.06 7.60
N ASN A 133 2.78 12.96 8.45
CA ASN A 133 3.21 14.01 9.36
C ASN A 133 4.41 14.78 8.79
N VAL A 134 4.24 16.03 8.42
CA VAL A 134 5.29 16.87 7.82
C VAL A 134 5.45 18.12 8.66
N ASP A 135 6.67 18.39 9.16
CA ASP A 135 6.99 19.52 10.03
C ASP A 135 6.05 19.66 11.25
N GLY A 136 5.61 18.52 11.80
CA GLY A 136 4.71 18.46 12.94
C GLY A 136 3.22 18.64 12.60
N MET A 137 2.88 18.86 11.33
CA MET A 137 1.49 18.96 10.85
C MET A 137 1.05 17.64 10.19
N GLN A 138 -0.16 17.20 10.49
CA GLN A 138 -0.73 15.99 9.87
C GLN A 138 -1.52 16.35 8.60
N TYR A 139 -1.03 15.91 7.45
CA TYR A 139 -1.67 16.12 6.14
C TYR A 139 -2.29 14.85 5.55
N GLY A 140 -1.69 13.69 5.82
CA GLY A 140 -2.17 12.38 5.40
C GLY A 140 -2.78 11.61 6.57
N ILE A 141 -3.97 11.06 6.39
CA ILE A 141 -4.64 10.27 7.43
C ILE A 141 -4.56 8.78 7.07
N PRO A 142 -3.93 7.94 7.90
CA PRO A 142 -3.78 6.50 7.66
C PRO A 142 -5.08 5.78 7.29
N TRP A 143 -5.14 5.21 6.08
CA TRP A 143 -6.30 4.45 5.63
C TRP A 143 -6.12 2.94 5.73
N TYR A 144 -5.12 2.38 5.06
CA TYR A 144 -4.80 0.95 5.20
C TYR A 144 -3.32 0.72 5.02
N ALA A 145 -2.80 -0.29 5.71
CA ALA A 145 -1.41 -0.70 5.58
C ALA A 145 -1.31 -2.03 4.82
N ALA A 146 -0.24 -2.13 4.03
CA ALA A 146 0.20 -3.37 3.44
C ALA A 146 1.73 -3.50 3.62
N ASN A 147 2.16 -4.68 4.09
CA ASN A 147 3.56 -5.02 4.21
C ASN A 147 3.79 -6.47 3.78
N ARG A 148 5.05 -6.82 3.57
CA ARG A 148 5.43 -8.18 3.17
C ARG A 148 5.48 -9.11 4.38
N VAL A 149 5.15 -10.37 4.13
CA VAL A 149 5.33 -11.53 5.02
C VAL A 149 6.12 -12.59 4.28
N VAL A 150 6.53 -13.65 4.97
CA VAL A 150 6.96 -14.87 4.28
C VAL A 150 5.73 -15.74 4.03
N ILE A 151 5.46 -16.05 2.76
CA ILE A 151 4.51 -17.09 2.36
C ILE A 151 5.30 -18.37 2.17
N TYR A 152 4.86 -19.46 2.80
CA TYR A 152 5.56 -20.74 2.72
C TYR A 152 4.64 -21.91 2.37
N ASN A 153 5.24 -22.94 1.78
CA ASN A 153 4.57 -24.19 1.44
C ASN A 153 4.67 -25.16 2.64
N LYS A 154 3.53 -25.43 3.31
CA LYS A 154 3.48 -26.29 4.50
C LYS A 154 3.97 -27.71 4.25
N ASP A 155 3.70 -28.26 3.06
CA ASP A 155 4.13 -29.63 2.71
C ASP A 155 5.67 -29.70 2.63
N LEU A 156 6.31 -28.68 2.04
CA LEU A 156 7.78 -28.64 1.92
C LEU A 156 8.45 -28.40 3.29
N PHE A 157 7.85 -27.57 4.14
CA PHE A 157 8.30 -27.40 5.53
C PHE A 157 8.18 -28.70 6.33
N GLY A 158 7.02 -29.36 6.26
CA GLY A 158 6.79 -30.64 6.92
C GLY A 158 7.73 -31.75 6.43
N ALA A 159 7.98 -31.83 5.11
CA ALA A 159 8.92 -32.79 4.52
C ALA A 159 10.37 -32.54 4.97
N ALA A 160 10.74 -31.29 5.23
CA ALA A 160 12.01 -30.93 5.83
C ALA A 160 12.01 -31.07 7.36
N GLY A 161 10.91 -31.52 8.00
CA GLY A 161 10.79 -31.63 9.45
C GLY A 161 10.84 -30.30 10.18
N ILE A 162 10.36 -29.22 9.55
CA ILE A 162 10.18 -27.90 10.15
C ILE A 162 8.71 -27.78 10.54
N THR A 163 8.42 -27.88 11.83
CA THR A 163 7.05 -27.89 12.36
C THR A 163 6.55 -26.52 12.79
N GLU A 164 7.47 -25.59 13.06
CA GLU A 164 7.16 -24.22 13.50
C GLU A 164 7.92 -23.22 12.62
N PRO A 165 7.31 -22.07 12.24
CA PRO A 165 8.02 -21.04 11.50
C PRO A 165 9.18 -20.43 12.31
N PRO A 166 10.28 -20.00 11.65
CA PRO A 166 11.41 -19.36 12.31
C PRO A 166 10.99 -18.01 12.91
N LYS A 167 11.48 -17.71 14.11
CA LYS A 167 11.19 -16.45 14.83
C LYS A 167 12.37 -15.48 14.83
N SER A 168 13.55 -15.97 14.47
CA SER A 168 14.76 -15.15 14.30
C SER A 168 15.38 -15.36 12.91
N ARG A 169 16.17 -14.38 12.48
CA ARG A 169 16.98 -14.47 11.25
C ARG A 169 17.90 -15.69 11.22
N ALA A 170 18.49 -16.05 12.36
CA ALA A 170 19.38 -17.20 12.45
C ALA A 170 18.63 -18.52 12.19
N GLN A 171 17.46 -18.70 12.83
CA GLN A 171 16.57 -19.83 12.54
C GLN A 171 16.13 -19.81 11.08
N TRP A 172 15.79 -18.64 10.55
CA TRP A 172 15.30 -18.52 9.18
C TRP A 172 16.37 -18.93 8.14
N LEU A 173 17.63 -18.54 8.32
CA LEU A 173 18.72 -18.99 7.47
C LEU A 173 18.92 -20.51 7.57
N ALA A 174 18.89 -21.06 8.79
CA ALA A 174 19.07 -22.50 9.01
C ALA A 174 17.94 -23.32 8.37
N ASP A 175 16.69 -22.92 8.58
CA ASP A 175 15.51 -23.55 7.99
C ASP A 175 15.50 -23.42 6.47
N THR A 176 15.83 -22.25 5.94
CA THR A 176 15.96 -22.02 4.49
C THR A 176 17.03 -22.92 3.88
N ALA A 177 18.17 -23.10 4.54
CA ALA A 177 19.21 -24.01 4.09
C ALA A 177 18.73 -25.47 4.11
N LYS A 178 18.00 -25.89 5.14
CA LYS A 178 17.40 -27.24 5.24
C LYS A 178 16.38 -27.51 4.13
N LEU A 179 15.64 -26.48 3.73
CA LEU A 179 14.64 -26.57 2.65
C LEU A 179 15.28 -26.74 1.26
N ASN A 180 16.56 -26.39 1.08
CA ASN A 180 17.31 -26.72 -0.14
C ASN A 180 17.63 -28.22 -0.17
N SER A 181 16.70 -29.01 -0.73
CA SER A 181 16.81 -30.46 -0.82
C SER A 181 16.29 -30.98 -2.15
N GLY A 182 17.11 -31.77 -2.85
CA GLY A 182 16.77 -32.33 -4.16
C GLY A 182 16.43 -31.25 -5.20
N SER A 183 15.17 -31.21 -5.62
CA SER A 183 14.66 -30.20 -6.58
C SER A 183 13.97 -29.01 -5.89
N THR A 184 13.94 -28.98 -4.57
CA THR A 184 13.30 -27.91 -3.79
C THR A 184 14.28 -26.75 -3.59
N GLN A 185 13.83 -25.55 -3.92
CA GLN A 185 14.48 -24.29 -3.63
C GLN A 185 13.95 -23.75 -2.30
N GLY A 186 14.84 -23.46 -1.36
CA GLY A 186 14.49 -23.01 -0.01
C GLY A 186 13.76 -21.68 0.00
N ILE A 187 14.20 -20.71 -0.80
CA ILE A 187 13.53 -19.41 -0.96
C ILE A 187 13.65 -18.89 -2.38
N TYR A 188 12.59 -18.27 -2.92
CA TYR A 188 12.69 -17.38 -4.06
C TYR A 188 12.76 -15.93 -3.57
N LEU A 189 13.89 -15.27 -3.82
CA LEU A 189 14.13 -13.89 -3.44
C LEU A 189 14.81 -13.19 -4.62
N ALA A 190 14.10 -12.27 -5.27
CA ALA A 190 14.64 -11.47 -6.36
C ALA A 190 15.77 -10.56 -5.84
N GLY A 191 16.75 -10.24 -6.68
CA GLY A 191 17.93 -9.47 -6.26
C GLY A 191 17.66 -8.00 -6.02
N GLN A 192 16.58 -7.45 -6.58
CA GLN A 192 16.21 -6.04 -6.49
C GLN A 192 14.95 -5.78 -5.64
N ASP A 193 14.56 -6.72 -4.76
CA ASP A 193 13.48 -6.50 -3.77
C ASP A 193 13.97 -5.57 -2.64
N TRP A 194 14.04 -4.28 -2.99
CA TRP A 194 14.54 -3.22 -2.13
C TRP A 194 13.63 -2.98 -0.90
N TYR A 195 12.34 -3.33 -0.98
CA TYR A 195 11.41 -3.23 0.13
C TYR A 195 11.81 -4.17 1.26
N THR A 196 12.19 -5.41 0.93
CA THR A 196 12.72 -6.37 1.89
C THR A 196 14.06 -5.90 2.46
N LEU A 197 14.94 -5.35 1.62
CA LEU A 197 16.21 -4.77 2.10
C LEU A 197 15.99 -3.62 3.09
N ALA A 198 15.05 -2.72 2.83
CA ALA A 198 14.76 -1.59 3.72
C ALA A 198 14.43 -2.07 5.15
N GLY A 199 13.60 -3.11 5.26
CA GLY A 199 13.33 -3.81 6.53
C GLY A 199 14.61 -4.23 7.26
N PHE A 200 15.52 -4.89 6.53
CA PHE A 200 16.77 -5.35 7.13
C PHE A 200 17.72 -4.23 7.53
N VAL A 201 17.77 -3.14 6.75
CA VAL A 201 18.55 -1.94 7.10
C VAL A 201 18.03 -1.32 8.41
N TRP A 202 16.71 -1.22 8.57
CA TRP A 202 16.13 -0.62 9.77
C TRP A 202 16.30 -1.46 11.04
N ASP A 203 16.21 -2.78 10.92
CA ASP A 203 16.51 -3.71 12.02
C ASP A 203 17.95 -3.55 12.56
N GLU A 204 18.88 -3.16 11.70
CA GLU A 204 20.28 -2.91 12.06
C GLU A 204 20.51 -1.50 12.61
N GLY A 205 19.46 -0.68 12.70
CA GLY A 205 19.50 0.73 13.12
C GLY A 205 19.88 1.70 12.00
N GLY A 206 19.94 1.26 10.74
CA GLY A 206 20.28 2.09 9.59
C GLY A 206 19.09 2.85 9.02
N GLN A 207 19.34 3.71 8.03
CA GLN A 207 18.34 4.42 7.23
C GLN A 207 18.68 4.35 5.74
N LEU A 208 17.71 4.66 4.88
CA LEU A 208 17.96 4.82 3.43
C LEU A 208 18.52 6.22 3.13
N ALA A 209 17.93 7.23 3.77
CA ALA A 209 18.38 8.61 3.80
C ALA A 209 18.13 9.19 5.20
N GLN A 210 18.87 10.23 5.56
CA GLN A 210 18.75 10.94 6.82
C GLN A 210 18.75 12.44 6.58
N GLU A 211 17.90 13.15 7.31
CA GLU A 211 17.86 14.60 7.36
C GLU A 211 18.80 15.12 8.44
N ASP A 212 19.57 16.16 8.11
CA ASP A 212 20.43 16.92 9.00
C ASP A 212 20.18 18.41 8.77
N THR A 213 19.49 19.08 9.71
CA THR A 213 19.18 20.52 9.64
C THR A 213 18.48 20.98 8.34
N GLY A 214 17.56 20.17 7.80
CA GLY A 214 16.86 20.43 6.53
C GLY A 214 17.54 19.85 5.30
N ASP A 215 18.79 19.36 5.44
CA ASP A 215 19.54 18.70 4.37
C ASP A 215 19.43 17.17 4.47
N TRP A 216 18.77 16.55 3.51
CA TRP A 216 18.75 15.10 3.33
C TRP A 216 20.01 14.54 2.64
N LYS A 217 20.51 13.43 3.15
CA LYS A 217 21.61 12.67 2.55
C LYS A 217 21.26 11.20 2.50
N GLY A 218 21.59 10.54 1.39
CA GLY A 218 21.59 9.08 1.34
C GLY A 218 22.62 8.51 2.31
N VAL A 219 22.28 7.43 3.02
CA VAL A 219 23.14 6.85 4.07
C VAL A 219 23.20 5.32 4.02
N LEU A 220 23.08 4.76 2.81
CA LEU A 220 23.19 3.32 2.57
C LEU A 220 24.60 2.77 2.81
N ASP A 221 25.62 3.64 2.82
CA ASP A 221 27.01 3.31 3.13
C ASP A 221 27.31 3.29 4.64
N SER A 222 26.31 3.57 5.48
CA SER A 222 26.43 3.43 6.93
C SER A 222 26.72 1.99 7.35
N PRO A 223 27.48 1.75 8.44
CA PRO A 223 27.77 0.39 8.92
C PRO A 223 26.50 -0.45 9.17
N ALA A 224 25.41 0.18 9.61
CA ALA A 224 24.13 -0.49 9.83
C ALA A 224 23.47 -0.94 8.51
N ALA A 225 23.41 -0.05 7.50
CA ALA A 225 22.86 -0.41 6.20
C ALA A 225 23.67 -1.52 5.50
N LEU A 226 25.00 -1.50 5.65
CA LEU A 226 25.88 -2.57 5.16
C LEU A 226 25.62 -3.91 5.85
N ARG A 227 25.31 -3.95 7.15
CA ARG A 227 24.89 -5.19 7.84
C ARG A 227 23.56 -5.71 7.29
N GLY A 228 22.59 -4.82 7.04
CA GLY A 228 21.29 -5.18 6.45
C GLY A 228 21.45 -5.80 5.06
N MET A 229 22.29 -5.19 4.20
CA MET A 229 22.63 -5.75 2.89
C MET A 229 23.42 -7.07 3.01
N GLY A 230 24.29 -7.20 4.01
CA GLY A 230 25.00 -8.44 4.32
C GLY A 230 24.03 -9.59 4.60
N PHE A 231 23.01 -9.36 5.44
CA PHE A 231 21.97 -10.34 5.70
C PHE A 231 21.13 -10.67 4.45
N TYR A 232 20.73 -9.64 3.68
CA TYR A 232 20.03 -9.85 2.41
C TYR A 232 20.81 -10.77 1.46
N LYS A 233 22.12 -10.52 1.33
CA LYS A 233 23.02 -11.33 0.49
C LYS A 233 23.09 -12.77 0.97
N GLN A 234 23.17 -13.02 2.28
CA GLN A 234 23.16 -14.36 2.85
C GLN A 234 21.86 -15.10 2.54
N LEU A 235 20.70 -14.45 2.75
CA LEU A 235 19.40 -15.05 2.49
C LEU A 235 19.18 -15.34 0.99
N GLN A 236 19.50 -14.37 0.11
CA GLN A 236 19.35 -14.55 -1.33
C GLN A 236 20.25 -15.66 -1.86
N ALA A 237 21.46 -15.86 -1.29
CA ALA A 237 22.35 -16.95 -1.67
C ALA A 237 21.80 -18.35 -1.36
N LEU A 238 20.78 -18.47 -0.51
CA LEU A 238 20.05 -19.71 -0.25
C LEU A 238 18.91 -19.96 -1.26
N GLY A 239 18.75 -19.09 -2.26
CA GLY A 239 17.71 -19.16 -3.27
C GLY A 239 18.24 -19.09 -4.71
N GLY A 240 17.32 -19.22 -5.66
CA GLY A 240 17.56 -19.18 -7.10
C GLY A 240 16.89 -17.98 -7.80
N GLY A 241 16.64 -16.88 -7.08
CA GLY A 241 16.07 -15.67 -7.68
C GLY A 241 17.10 -14.91 -8.53
N PRO A 242 16.68 -14.19 -9.59
CA PRO A 242 17.58 -13.41 -10.43
C PRO A 242 18.20 -12.25 -9.65
N ARG A 243 19.52 -12.03 -9.76
CA ARG A 243 20.23 -10.96 -9.03
C ARG A 243 19.98 -9.54 -9.57
N ASN A 244 19.54 -9.44 -10.82
CA ASN A 244 19.40 -8.21 -11.59
C ASN A 244 17.96 -7.89 -11.98
N ALA A 245 16.99 -8.46 -11.26
CA ALA A 245 15.57 -8.20 -11.47
C ALA A 245 14.84 -8.10 -10.13
N ASP A 246 13.65 -7.50 -10.19
CA ASP A 246 12.75 -7.35 -9.06
C ASP A 246 11.72 -8.48 -8.98
N GLU A 247 10.85 -8.42 -7.98
CA GLU A 247 9.87 -9.45 -7.67
C GLU A 247 8.76 -9.61 -8.73
N ALA A 248 8.65 -8.65 -9.66
CA ALA A 248 7.72 -8.68 -10.76
C ALA A 248 8.28 -9.40 -11.99
N THR A 249 9.61 -9.64 -12.04
CA THR A 249 10.28 -10.14 -13.24
C THR A 249 11.25 -11.31 -12.94
N PRO A 250 10.85 -12.58 -13.17
CA PRO A 250 9.49 -13.03 -13.46
C PRO A 250 8.54 -12.86 -12.25
N PRO A 251 7.22 -12.88 -12.45
CA PRO A 251 6.26 -12.76 -11.36
C PRO A 251 6.48 -13.86 -10.32
N GLN A 252 6.86 -13.49 -9.10
CA GLN A 252 7.24 -14.45 -8.06
C GLN A 252 6.13 -15.45 -7.70
N ALA A 253 4.86 -15.04 -7.80
CA ALA A 253 3.70 -15.91 -7.58
C ALA A 253 3.67 -17.09 -8.58
N GLU A 254 4.00 -16.84 -9.85
CA GLU A 254 4.06 -17.89 -10.88
C GLU A 254 5.24 -18.82 -10.65
N VAL A 255 6.39 -18.28 -10.22
CA VAL A 255 7.56 -19.10 -9.88
C VAL A 255 7.23 -20.03 -8.71
N PHE A 256 6.59 -19.52 -7.66
CA PHE A 256 6.19 -20.31 -6.50
C PHE A 256 5.11 -21.35 -6.86
N ALA A 257 4.16 -21.00 -7.71
CA ALA A 257 3.09 -21.88 -8.17
C ALA A 257 3.61 -23.15 -8.86
N LYS A 258 4.85 -23.18 -9.35
CA LYS A 258 5.51 -24.42 -9.85
C LYS A 258 5.67 -25.50 -8.76
N GLY A 259 5.49 -25.16 -7.49
CA GLY A 259 5.44 -26.11 -6.37
C GLY A 259 6.81 -26.62 -5.91
N LYS A 260 7.89 -25.97 -6.35
CA LYS A 260 9.29 -26.34 -6.03
C LYS A 260 10.02 -25.29 -5.19
N VAL A 261 9.34 -24.20 -4.83
CA VAL A 261 9.86 -23.16 -3.94
C VAL A 261 9.18 -23.31 -2.59
N ALA A 262 9.96 -23.36 -1.52
CA ALA A 262 9.43 -23.51 -0.17
C ALA A 262 8.95 -22.19 0.44
N GLN A 263 9.58 -21.07 0.08
CA GLN A 263 9.30 -19.74 0.64
C GLN A 263 9.37 -18.63 -0.40
N LEU A 264 8.55 -17.59 -0.24
CA LEU A 264 8.69 -16.32 -0.94
C LEU A 264 8.37 -15.15 0.01
N ILE A 265 8.89 -13.95 -0.26
CA ILE A 265 8.55 -12.74 0.48
C ILE A 265 7.59 -11.89 -0.34
N ALA A 266 6.34 -11.74 0.11
CA ALA A 266 5.33 -10.93 -0.58
C ALA A 266 4.23 -10.46 0.36
N VAL A 267 3.37 -9.60 -0.17
CA VAL A 267 2.08 -9.32 0.45
C VAL A 267 1.19 -10.58 0.42
N PRO A 268 0.38 -10.85 1.47
CA PRO A 268 -0.47 -12.05 1.53
C PRO A 268 -1.41 -12.25 0.33
N GLY A 269 -1.81 -11.17 -0.34
CA GLY A 269 -2.64 -11.23 -1.56
C GLY A 269 -2.04 -12.08 -2.68
N ALA A 270 -0.71 -12.26 -2.72
CA ALA A 270 -0.04 -13.13 -3.69
C ALA A 270 -0.51 -14.60 -3.62
N ALA A 271 -1.00 -15.05 -2.46
CA ALA A 271 -1.54 -16.39 -2.29
C ALA A 271 -2.68 -16.72 -3.25
N LYS A 272 -3.60 -15.77 -3.49
CA LYS A 272 -4.71 -15.96 -4.44
C LYS A 272 -4.18 -16.23 -5.86
N ALA A 273 -3.14 -15.50 -6.28
CA ALA A 273 -2.52 -15.71 -7.58
C ALA A 273 -1.79 -17.07 -7.67
N ILE A 274 -1.11 -17.46 -6.60
CA ILE A 274 -0.42 -18.76 -6.50
C ILE A 274 -1.42 -19.91 -6.60
N GLU A 275 -2.51 -19.87 -5.83
CA GLU A 275 -3.54 -20.91 -5.80
C GLU A 275 -4.32 -20.96 -7.12
N LYS A 276 -4.56 -19.81 -7.76
CA LYS A 276 -5.15 -19.77 -9.11
C LYS A 276 -4.25 -20.44 -10.14
N ALA A 277 -2.94 -20.16 -10.10
CA ALA A 277 -1.97 -20.74 -11.02
C ALA A 277 -1.69 -22.23 -10.72
N ASN A 278 -1.80 -22.66 -9.46
CA ASN A 278 -1.69 -24.06 -9.06
C ASN A 278 -2.69 -24.41 -7.92
N PRO A 279 -3.90 -24.90 -8.28
CA PRO A 279 -4.93 -25.25 -7.30
C PRO A 279 -4.54 -26.31 -6.29
N ARG A 280 -3.46 -27.09 -6.53
CA ARG A 280 -2.96 -28.09 -5.56
C ARG A 280 -2.34 -27.46 -4.31
N LEU A 281 -2.01 -26.17 -4.36
CA LEU A 281 -1.48 -25.42 -3.21
C LEU A 281 -2.59 -24.79 -2.36
N ALA A 282 -3.86 -24.88 -2.77
CA ALA A 282 -4.98 -24.33 -2.02
C ALA A 282 -5.02 -24.89 -0.58
N GLY A 283 -5.04 -23.98 0.41
CA GLY A 283 -5.04 -24.35 1.83
C GLY A 283 -3.69 -24.87 2.37
N LYS A 284 -2.68 -25.03 1.52
CA LYS A 284 -1.33 -25.51 1.87
C LYS A 284 -0.32 -24.41 2.10
N LEU A 285 -0.73 -23.15 1.91
CA LEU A 285 0.10 -22.00 2.19
C LEU A 285 0.01 -21.65 3.68
N GLY A 286 1.16 -21.34 4.27
CA GLY A 286 1.28 -20.73 5.58
C GLY A 286 1.95 -19.37 5.48
N TYR A 287 1.88 -18.60 6.57
CA TYR A 287 2.38 -17.24 6.62
C TYR A 287 3.07 -17.01 7.96
N PHE A 288 4.22 -16.32 7.94
CA PHE A 288 4.84 -15.81 9.15
C PHE A 288 5.42 -14.41 8.90
N PRO A 289 5.42 -13.54 9.93
CA PRO A 289 6.03 -12.22 9.79
C PRO A 289 7.53 -12.35 9.52
N ILE A 290 8.13 -11.35 8.86
CA ILE A 290 9.57 -11.34 8.61
C ILE A 290 10.32 -11.52 9.94
N PRO A 291 11.18 -12.55 10.09
CA PRO A 291 11.91 -12.78 11.34
C PRO A 291 12.86 -11.64 11.68
N GLY A 292 12.84 -11.21 12.95
CA GLY A 292 13.73 -10.17 13.45
C GLY A 292 15.14 -10.70 13.76
N PRO A 293 16.09 -9.81 14.14
CA PRO A 293 17.44 -10.22 14.54
C PRO A 293 17.45 -11.19 15.74
N THR A 294 16.44 -11.11 16.60
CA THR A 294 16.22 -12.01 17.74
C THR A 294 14.76 -12.50 17.73
N GLU A 295 14.44 -13.50 18.55
CA GLU A 295 13.08 -14.03 18.67
C GLU A 295 12.10 -13.10 19.41
N ALA A 296 12.59 -11.99 19.98
CA ALA A 296 11.80 -11.12 20.85
C ALA A 296 10.65 -10.41 20.10
N ARG A 297 10.83 -10.12 18.81
CA ARG A 297 9.83 -9.48 17.96
C ARG A 297 10.09 -9.75 16.48
N PRO A 298 9.07 -9.63 15.61
CA PRO A 298 9.25 -9.55 14.17
C PRO A 298 10.29 -8.49 13.75
N GLY A 299 10.88 -8.68 12.57
CA GLY A 299 11.72 -7.68 11.94
C GLY A 299 10.92 -6.49 11.43
N ALA A 300 11.61 -5.38 11.27
CA ALA A 300 11.07 -4.19 10.62
C ALA A 300 10.68 -4.53 9.17
N VAL A 301 9.57 -3.95 8.74
CA VAL A 301 9.02 -4.14 7.39
C VAL A 301 8.72 -2.80 6.76
N PHE A 302 8.86 -2.75 5.44
CA PHE A 302 8.33 -1.62 4.68
C PHE A 302 6.81 -1.63 4.76
N THR A 303 6.26 -0.58 5.33
CA THR A 303 4.81 -0.35 5.38
C THR A 303 4.45 0.60 4.26
N GLY A 304 3.96 0.00 3.18
CA GLY A 304 3.19 0.74 2.19
C GLY A 304 1.74 0.83 2.62
N GLY A 305 0.93 1.37 1.73
CA GLY A 305 -0.48 1.59 1.97
C GLY A 305 -0.89 2.95 1.46
N SER A 306 -2.11 3.31 1.82
CA SER A 306 -2.68 4.58 1.41
C SER A 306 -3.06 5.42 2.61
N ASP A 307 -2.90 6.73 2.43
CA ASP A 307 -3.42 7.77 3.29
C ASP A 307 -4.56 8.50 2.56
N LEU A 308 -5.46 9.12 3.33
CA LEU A 308 -6.45 10.05 2.83
C LEU A 308 -5.93 11.47 3.05
N ILE A 309 -5.93 12.27 1.99
CA ILE A 309 -5.61 13.70 2.05
C ILE A 309 -6.85 14.52 1.70
N VAL A 310 -6.92 15.73 2.26
CA VAL A 310 -7.97 16.71 1.95
C VAL A 310 -7.31 17.91 1.26
N PRO A 311 -7.65 18.22 0.00
CA PRO A 311 -7.11 19.41 -0.66
C PRO A 311 -7.49 20.70 0.07
N ARG A 312 -6.53 21.61 0.25
CA ARG A 312 -6.72 22.90 0.96
C ARG A 312 -7.86 23.75 0.38
N LYS A 313 -8.11 23.61 -0.91
CA LYS A 313 -9.12 24.39 -1.66
C LYS A 313 -10.50 23.73 -1.72
N THR A 314 -10.73 22.61 -1.04
CA THR A 314 -12.08 22.02 -0.94
C THR A 314 -13.09 23.07 -0.44
N LYS A 315 -14.27 23.08 -1.06
CA LYS A 315 -15.41 23.91 -0.61
C LYS A 315 -16.27 23.19 0.43
N HIS A 316 -15.98 21.91 0.67
CA HIS A 316 -16.77 20.99 1.50
C HIS A 316 -15.91 20.43 2.65
N ARG A 317 -15.14 21.30 3.32
CA ARG A 317 -14.18 20.90 4.36
C ARG A 317 -14.83 20.04 5.45
N ALA A 318 -15.99 20.45 5.95
CA ALA A 318 -16.65 19.75 7.04
C ALA A 318 -17.08 18.34 6.62
N GLU A 319 -17.65 18.21 5.43
CA GLU A 319 -18.10 16.93 4.88
C GLU A 319 -16.91 16.04 4.48
N ALA A 320 -15.83 16.61 3.93
CA ALA A 320 -14.59 15.90 3.64
C ALA A 320 -13.96 15.31 4.91
N VAL A 321 -13.89 16.10 5.99
CA VAL A 321 -13.41 15.65 7.30
C VAL A 321 -14.28 14.52 7.84
N GLN A 322 -15.61 14.57 7.64
CA GLN A 322 -16.53 13.48 8.02
C GLN A 322 -16.28 12.20 7.22
N VAL A 323 -16.04 12.30 5.90
CA VAL A 323 -15.68 11.14 5.07
C VAL A 323 -14.40 10.49 5.56
N VAL A 324 -13.37 11.28 5.85
CA VAL A 324 -12.10 10.80 6.40
C VAL A 324 -12.32 10.15 7.77
N ALA A 325 -13.07 10.78 8.67
CA ALA A 325 -13.42 10.22 9.98
C ALA A 325 -14.12 8.86 9.86
N ALA A 326 -15.08 8.74 8.92
CA ALA A 326 -15.80 7.51 8.70
C ALA A 326 -14.89 6.40 8.18
N LEU A 327 -14.13 6.65 7.09
CA LEU A 327 -13.21 5.66 6.50
C LEU A 327 -12.13 5.17 7.46
N THR A 328 -11.74 6.00 8.42
CA THR A 328 -10.66 5.71 9.39
C THR A 328 -11.20 5.22 10.75
N GLY A 329 -12.53 5.22 10.91
CA GLY A 329 -13.26 4.69 12.05
C GLY A 329 -13.31 3.16 12.06
N GLU A 330 -13.51 2.60 13.26
CA GLU A 330 -13.43 1.15 13.52
C GLU A 330 -14.31 0.30 12.60
N LYS A 331 -15.56 0.71 12.36
CA LYS A 331 -16.52 0.00 11.50
C LYS A 331 -15.97 -0.20 10.09
N TRP A 332 -15.58 0.88 9.43
CA TRP A 332 -15.14 0.83 8.04
C TRP A 332 -13.72 0.31 7.89
N GLN A 333 -12.86 0.53 8.88
CA GLN A 333 -11.54 -0.12 8.94
C GLN A 333 -11.67 -1.64 9.06
N THR A 334 -12.58 -2.14 9.90
CA THR A 334 -12.83 -3.58 10.05
C THR A 334 -13.39 -4.18 8.76
N ASP A 335 -14.39 -3.54 8.14
CA ASP A 335 -14.96 -4.01 6.86
C ASP A 335 -13.89 -4.00 5.74
N LEU A 336 -13.12 -2.92 5.61
CA LEU A 336 -12.07 -2.81 4.60
C LEU A 336 -11.00 -3.89 4.80
N ALA A 337 -10.47 -4.01 6.03
CA ALA A 337 -9.40 -4.95 6.35
C ALA A 337 -9.82 -6.40 6.09
N THR A 338 -11.04 -6.77 6.48
CA THR A 338 -11.57 -8.11 6.27
C THR A 338 -11.91 -8.39 4.80
N THR A 339 -12.45 -7.42 4.07
CA THR A 339 -12.81 -7.55 2.65
C THR A 339 -11.57 -7.62 1.76
N MET A 340 -10.57 -6.78 2.03
CA MET A 340 -9.40 -6.58 1.17
C MET A 340 -8.16 -7.34 1.64
N ASN A 341 -8.19 -7.97 2.82
CA ASN A 341 -7.03 -8.59 3.48
C ASN A 341 -5.91 -7.58 3.76
N TYR A 342 -6.26 -6.39 4.24
CA TYR A 342 -5.29 -5.36 4.65
C TYR A 342 -5.08 -5.35 6.16
N VAL A 343 -3.98 -4.71 6.58
CA VAL A 343 -3.82 -4.36 7.99
C VAL A 343 -4.60 -3.07 8.26
N PRO A 344 -5.51 -3.06 9.26
CA PRO A 344 -6.17 -1.83 9.70
C PRO A 344 -5.16 -0.73 10.06
N ASN A 345 -5.58 0.53 9.98
CA ASN A 345 -4.74 1.68 10.29
C ASN A 345 -4.26 1.75 11.76
N LYS A 346 -4.91 1.03 12.67
CA LYS A 346 -4.68 1.02 14.13
C LYS A 346 -4.22 -0.34 14.62
N SER A 347 -3.25 -0.35 15.54
CA SER A 347 -2.74 -1.61 16.11
C SER A 347 -3.80 -2.33 16.95
N SER A 348 -4.65 -1.59 17.67
CA SER A 348 -5.75 -2.17 18.45
C SER A 348 -6.78 -2.92 17.61
N LEU A 349 -6.89 -2.61 16.31
CA LEU A 349 -7.83 -3.27 15.38
C LEU A 349 -7.27 -4.55 14.77
N ALA A 350 -6.03 -4.96 15.09
CA ALA A 350 -5.43 -6.18 14.54
C ALA A 350 -6.26 -7.46 14.80
N HIS A 351 -7.08 -7.48 15.85
CA HIS A 351 -7.99 -8.57 16.17
C HIS A 351 -9.03 -8.85 15.06
N ALA A 352 -9.40 -7.82 14.28
CA ALA A 352 -10.35 -7.93 13.17
C ALA A 352 -9.90 -8.92 12.08
N VAL A 353 -8.59 -9.16 11.95
CA VAL A 353 -8.00 -9.98 10.89
C VAL A 353 -7.39 -11.28 11.39
N GLU A 354 -7.59 -11.64 12.67
CA GLU A 354 -7.02 -12.86 13.27
C GLU A 354 -7.48 -14.15 12.57
N GLY A 355 -8.71 -14.16 12.03
CA GLY A 355 -9.23 -15.28 11.23
C GLY A 355 -8.58 -15.45 9.86
N GLN A 356 -7.75 -14.50 9.42
CA GLN A 356 -7.07 -14.51 8.12
C GLN A 356 -5.57 -14.69 8.32
N ALA A 357 -5.07 -15.93 8.28
CA ALA A 357 -3.70 -16.26 8.65
C ALA A 357 -2.62 -15.35 8.00
N GLY A 358 -2.77 -15.03 6.71
CA GLY A 358 -1.85 -14.12 6.01
C GLY A 358 -1.91 -12.68 6.53
N THR A 359 -3.12 -12.14 6.67
CA THR A 359 -3.35 -10.78 7.18
C THR A 359 -2.94 -10.65 8.65
N ALA A 360 -3.19 -11.68 9.47
CA ALA A 360 -2.76 -11.74 10.87
C ALA A 360 -1.22 -11.75 11.00
N ALA A 361 -0.52 -12.50 10.14
CA ALA A 361 0.95 -12.45 10.09
C ALA A 361 1.46 -11.07 9.63
N MET A 362 0.77 -10.45 8.67
CA MET A 362 1.08 -9.12 8.18
C MET A 362 0.92 -8.06 9.27
N ALA A 363 -0.19 -8.09 10.04
CA ALA A 363 -0.47 -7.20 11.16
C ALA A 363 0.61 -7.26 12.26
N LYS A 364 1.13 -8.46 12.58
CA LYS A 364 2.26 -8.61 13.51
C LYS A 364 3.52 -7.89 13.03
N GLY A 365 3.80 -7.94 11.73
CA GLY A 365 4.91 -7.22 11.11
C GLY A 365 4.68 -5.70 11.08
N ALA A 366 3.45 -5.26 10.76
CA ALA A 366 3.08 -3.85 10.65
C ALA A 366 3.31 -3.05 11.94
N ALA A 367 3.25 -3.70 13.11
CA ALA A 367 3.61 -3.08 14.39
C ALA A 367 5.09 -2.64 14.47
N GLN A 368 5.97 -3.23 13.65
CA GLN A 368 7.36 -2.82 13.44
C GLN A 368 7.55 -2.09 12.09
N GLY A 369 6.43 -1.67 11.50
CA GLY A 369 6.36 -1.05 10.20
C GLY A 369 7.07 0.30 10.15
N ARG A 370 7.79 0.53 9.07
CA ARG A 370 8.45 1.81 8.80
C ARG A 370 8.18 2.24 7.37
N ALA A 371 8.17 3.55 7.20
CA ALA A 371 8.05 4.18 5.90
C ALA A 371 9.41 4.58 5.34
N THR A 372 9.37 5.02 4.10
CA THR A 372 10.48 5.71 3.46
C THR A 372 10.85 7.01 4.19
N PRO A 373 12.07 7.52 3.97
CA PRO A 373 12.43 8.88 4.38
C PRO A 373 11.36 9.90 4.00
N ASN A 374 10.98 10.73 4.96
CA ASN A 374 9.86 11.67 4.86
C ASN A 374 10.23 12.96 4.09
N SER A 375 10.91 12.81 2.96
CA SER A 375 11.32 13.94 2.13
C SER A 375 10.27 14.22 1.05
N PRO A 376 9.95 15.49 0.77
CA PRO A 376 9.12 15.87 -0.38
C PRO A 376 9.64 15.39 -1.74
N GLN A 377 10.95 15.09 -1.82
CA GLN A 377 11.60 14.61 -3.05
C GLN A 377 11.72 13.09 -3.11
N TRP A 378 11.19 12.35 -2.12
CA TRP A 378 11.34 10.90 -2.08
C TRP A 378 10.73 10.20 -3.31
N ALA A 379 9.63 10.71 -3.87
CA ALA A 379 9.06 10.17 -5.10
C ALA A 379 10.05 10.14 -6.28
N ALA A 380 10.97 11.11 -6.36
CA ALA A 380 12.04 11.09 -7.36
C ALA A 380 13.08 9.99 -7.11
N VAL A 381 13.37 9.70 -5.82
CA VAL A 381 14.22 8.57 -5.42
C VAL A 381 13.56 7.24 -5.80
N GLU A 382 12.25 7.08 -5.62
CA GLU A 382 11.55 5.85 -6.01
C GLU A 382 11.47 5.67 -7.52
N ALA A 383 11.33 6.76 -8.28
CA ALA A 383 11.29 6.73 -9.74
C ALA A 383 12.64 6.31 -10.36
N ASP A 384 13.77 6.83 -9.85
CA ASP A 384 15.13 6.44 -10.29
C ASP A 384 15.59 5.11 -9.67
N ASN A 385 15.21 4.88 -8.41
CA ASN A 385 15.53 3.75 -7.55
C ASN A 385 17.01 3.31 -7.57
N PRO A 386 17.94 4.15 -7.07
CA PRO A 386 19.37 3.81 -6.98
C PRO A 386 19.69 2.63 -6.03
N ILE A 387 18.71 2.18 -5.24
CA ILE A 387 18.85 1.03 -4.32
C ILE A 387 18.93 -0.27 -5.13
N LYS A 388 18.10 -0.43 -6.17
CA LYS A 388 18.09 -1.62 -7.04
C LYS A 388 19.46 -1.92 -7.70
N PRO A 389 20.11 -0.98 -8.42
CA PRO A 389 21.43 -1.25 -9.00
C PRO A 389 22.52 -1.46 -7.93
N TYR A 390 22.41 -0.82 -6.76
CA TYR A 390 23.29 -1.12 -5.62
C TYR A 390 23.19 -2.59 -5.20
N MET A 391 21.97 -3.08 -4.99
CA MET A 391 21.74 -4.48 -4.63
C MET A 391 22.31 -5.42 -5.67
N THR A 392 22.02 -5.19 -6.95
CA THR A 392 22.56 -5.98 -8.06
C THR A 392 24.09 -6.00 -8.06
N ALA A 393 24.75 -4.85 -7.87
CA ALA A 393 26.20 -4.77 -7.82
C ALA A 393 26.79 -5.62 -6.68
N VAL A 394 26.25 -5.50 -5.47
CA VAL A 394 26.72 -6.26 -4.30
C VAL A 394 26.50 -7.76 -4.45
N LEU A 395 25.35 -8.15 -4.99
CA LEU A 395 25.04 -9.55 -5.26
C LEU A 395 25.93 -10.15 -6.36
N ASN A 396 26.44 -9.33 -7.28
CA ASN A 396 27.41 -9.71 -8.30
C ASN A 396 28.89 -9.61 -7.84
N GLY A 397 29.13 -9.27 -6.57
CA GLY A 397 30.48 -9.31 -5.98
C GLY A 397 31.22 -7.97 -5.98
N ALA A 398 30.56 -6.85 -6.29
CA ALA A 398 31.15 -5.54 -6.07
C ALA A 398 31.40 -5.28 -4.58
N ASP A 399 32.35 -4.38 -4.28
CA ASP A 399 32.60 -3.90 -2.92
C ASP A 399 31.33 -3.23 -2.36
N PRO A 400 30.75 -3.73 -1.24
CA PRO A 400 29.50 -3.22 -0.71
C PRO A 400 29.56 -1.74 -0.33
N LYS A 401 30.67 -1.30 0.27
CA LYS A 401 30.81 0.08 0.74
C LYS A 401 30.86 1.05 -0.44
N LYS A 402 31.64 0.75 -1.48
CA LYS A 402 31.73 1.56 -2.70
C LYS A 402 30.40 1.62 -3.44
N ALA A 403 29.71 0.47 -3.60
CA ALA A 403 28.41 0.43 -4.26
C ALA A 403 27.34 1.20 -3.48
N ALA A 404 27.33 1.05 -2.14
CA ALA A 404 26.43 1.78 -1.26
C ALA A 404 26.68 3.29 -1.27
N LYS A 405 27.96 3.72 -1.34
CA LYS A 405 28.33 5.14 -1.45
C LYS A 405 27.79 5.74 -2.75
N ALA A 406 27.94 5.04 -3.87
CA ALA A 406 27.41 5.50 -5.16
C ALA A 406 25.88 5.67 -5.13
N ALA A 407 25.17 4.70 -4.54
CA ALA A 407 23.72 4.83 -4.35
C ALA A 407 23.36 5.98 -3.39
N SER A 408 24.11 6.14 -2.29
CA SER A 408 23.89 7.24 -1.33
C SER A 408 24.10 8.62 -1.96
N ASP A 409 25.11 8.77 -2.82
CA ASP A 409 25.36 10.00 -3.57
C ASP A 409 24.23 10.30 -4.57
N ARG A 410 23.73 9.27 -5.25
CA ARG A 410 22.58 9.41 -6.16
C ARG A 410 21.30 9.77 -5.40
N ILE A 411 21.02 9.12 -4.27
CA ILE A 411 19.90 9.47 -3.39
C ILE A 411 20.02 10.93 -2.95
N THR A 412 21.19 11.35 -2.47
CA THR A 412 21.43 12.75 -2.04
C THR A 412 21.13 13.74 -3.16
N THR A 413 21.60 13.46 -4.37
CA THR A 413 21.33 14.31 -5.55
C THR A 413 19.85 14.40 -5.88
N LEU A 414 19.10 13.30 -5.74
CA LEU A 414 17.66 13.28 -6.02
C LEU A 414 16.84 13.98 -4.94
N LEU A 415 17.36 14.06 -3.71
CA LEU A 415 16.72 14.75 -2.60
C LEU A 415 16.99 16.26 -2.60
N PHE A 416 18.02 16.72 -3.31
CA PHE A 416 18.34 18.12 -3.59
C PHE A 416 18.59 18.34 -5.09
N PRO A 417 17.53 18.33 -5.91
CA PRO A 417 17.63 18.50 -7.34
C PRO A 417 18.10 19.90 -7.77
#